data_AF-A0AAJ1FTB6-F1
#
_entry.id   AF-A0AAJ1FTB6-F1
#
_cell.length_a   1.000
_cell.length_b   1.000
_cell.length_c   1.000
_cell.angle_alpha   90.00
_cell.angle_beta   90.00
_cell.angle_gamma   90.00
#
_symmetry.space_group_name_H-M   'P 1'
#
loop_
_entity.id
_entity.type
_entity.pdbx_description
1 polymer ?
#
loop_
_entity_poly.entity_id
_entity_poly.type
_entity_poly.pdbx_seq_one_letter_code
_entity_poly.pdbx_strand_id
1 'polypeptide(L)'
;MKGFVIVTNESIQGMFDIHDRRPLVLQPDTIREWLSEDASVERASEIVHECALPKGDFKWHKVDNVVGNTHNQVKVLIEPV
;
A
#
# COMPACT_ATOMS: atom_id res chain seq x y z
N MET A 1 15.70 19.67 0.52
CA MET A 1 14.40 19.15 0.05
C MET A 1 13.86 18.25 1.14
N LYS A 2 12.61 18.43 1.58
CA LYS A 2 11.91 17.47 2.46
C LYS A 2 11.06 16.57 1.57
N GLY A 3 11.22 15.26 1.70
CA GLY A 3 10.45 14.26 0.98
C GLY A 3 9.86 13.24 1.95
N PHE A 4 9.19 12.23 1.42
CA PHE A 4 8.65 11.12 2.19
C PHE A 4 8.86 9.81 1.43
N VAL A 5 8.66 8.70 2.13
CA VAL A 5 8.73 7.34 1.56
C VAL A 5 7.43 6.61 1.83
N ILE A 6 7.11 5.65 0.97
CA ILE A 6 6.02 4.70 1.21
C ILE A 6 6.62 3.51 1.96
N VAL A 7 6.09 3.23 3.16
CA VAL A 7 6.43 2.02 3.92
C VAL A 7 5.82 0.81 3.24
N THR A 8 6.52 -0.31 3.25
CA THR A 8 6.16 -1.51 2.50
C THR A 8 6.27 -2.76 3.36
N ASN A 9 5.35 -3.70 3.17
CA ASN A 9 5.41 -5.04 3.74
C ASN A 9 5.81 -6.07 2.66
N GLU A 10 6.19 -7.25 3.13
CA GLU A 10 6.40 -8.42 2.26
C GLU A 10 5.13 -8.76 1.48
N SER A 11 5.32 -9.29 0.28
CA SER A 11 4.22 -9.89 -0.47
C SER A 11 3.68 -11.12 0.25
N ILE A 12 2.38 -11.34 0.12
CA ILE A 12 1.71 -12.51 0.68
C ILE A 12 1.42 -13.47 -0.49
N GLN A 13 1.60 -14.77 -0.27
CA GLN A 13 1.42 -15.87 -1.24
C GLN A 13 0.28 -15.61 -2.24
N GLY A 14 0.56 -15.61 -3.55
CA GLY A 14 -0.37 -15.23 -4.64
C GLY A 14 -0.19 -13.80 -5.18
N MET A 15 0.50 -12.93 -4.43
CA MET A 15 1.03 -11.65 -4.95
C MET A 15 2.47 -11.81 -5.46
N PHE A 16 3.19 -12.87 -5.06
CA PHE A 16 4.52 -13.21 -5.62
C PHE A 16 4.50 -13.37 -7.14
N ASP A 17 3.38 -13.82 -7.72
CA ASP A 17 3.23 -13.92 -9.18
C ASP A 17 3.17 -12.54 -9.87
N ILE A 18 3.05 -11.46 -9.09
CA ILE A 18 2.95 -10.05 -9.55
C ILE A 18 4.17 -9.24 -9.09
N HIS A 19 4.50 -9.25 -7.79
CA HIS A 19 5.65 -8.55 -7.21
C HIS A 19 5.95 -8.99 -5.76
N ASP A 20 7.22 -8.90 -5.37
CA ASP A 20 7.74 -9.34 -4.06
C ASP A 20 7.36 -8.44 -2.86
N ARG A 21 6.84 -7.22 -3.08
CA ARG A 21 6.54 -6.25 -1.99
C ARG A 21 5.24 -5.50 -2.26
N ARG A 22 4.55 -5.08 -1.19
CA ARG A 22 3.36 -4.22 -1.25
C ARG A 22 3.49 -2.99 -0.36
N PRO A 23 2.78 -1.89 -0.66
CA PRO A 23 2.58 -0.81 0.30
C PRO A 23 1.97 -1.33 1.61
N LEU A 24 2.38 -0.78 2.74
CA LEU A 24 1.66 -0.90 4.00
C LEU A 24 0.33 -0.15 3.88
N VAL A 25 -0.78 -0.84 4.09
CA VAL A 25 -2.11 -0.24 4.10
C VAL A 25 -2.72 -0.48 5.46
N LEU A 26 -3.23 0.57 6.10
CA LEU A 26 -3.79 0.55 7.45
C LEU A 26 -5.28 0.89 7.42
N GLN A 27 -6.02 0.41 8.42
CA GLN A 27 -7.40 0.86 8.66
C GLN A 27 -7.41 2.35 9.07
N PRO A 28 -8.51 3.08 8.83
CA PRO A 28 -8.63 4.50 9.17
C PRO A 28 -8.31 4.83 10.64
N ASP A 29 -8.70 3.97 11.58
CA ASP A 29 -8.48 4.24 13.01
C ASP A 29 -7.00 4.11 13.38
N THR A 30 -6.33 3.10 12.84
CA THR A 30 -4.89 2.86 13.04
C THR A 30 -4.02 3.95 12.39
N ILE A 31 -4.36 4.42 11.18
CA ILE A 31 -3.56 5.48 10.54
C ILE A 31 -3.66 6.81 11.30
N ARG A 32 -4.81 7.11 11.93
CA ARG A 32 -4.94 8.32 12.78
C ARG A 32 -4.02 8.24 13.99
N GLU A 33 -3.90 7.06 14.60
CA GLU A 33 -2.97 6.83 15.70
C GLU A 33 -1.52 6.97 15.23
N TRP A 34 -1.15 6.37 14.10
CA TRP A 34 0.19 6.51 13.51
C TRP A 34 0.58 7.96 13.19
N LEU A 35 -0.38 8.77 12.75
CA LEU A 35 -0.16 10.18 12.41
C LEU A 35 -0.19 11.12 13.63
N SER A 36 -0.54 10.62 14.82
CA SER A 36 -0.58 11.43 16.03
C SER A 36 0.83 11.86 16.45
N GLU A 37 1.02 13.14 16.77
CA GLU A 37 2.27 13.63 17.32
C GLU A 37 2.57 13.04 18.72
N ASP A 38 1.53 12.57 19.41
CA ASP A 38 1.63 11.93 20.73
C ASP A 38 1.96 10.43 20.63
N ALA A 39 1.99 9.84 19.42
CA ALA A 39 2.31 8.44 19.26
C ALA A 39 3.78 8.16 19.60
N SER A 40 4.03 7.21 20.49
CA SER A 40 5.39 6.75 20.77
C SER A 40 5.97 6.02 19.57
N VAL A 41 7.30 5.99 19.46
CA VAL A 41 8.00 5.26 18.39
C VAL A 41 7.68 3.76 18.46
N GLU A 42 7.55 3.22 19.66
CA GLU A 42 7.21 1.82 19.90
C GLU A 42 5.80 1.51 19.40
N ARG A 43 4.83 2.39 19.69
CA ARG A 43 3.46 2.21 19.22
C ARG A 43 3.35 2.35 17.71
N ALA A 44 4.04 3.34 17.14
CA ALA A 44 4.14 3.48 15.69
C ALA A 44 4.70 2.18 15.07
N SER A 45 5.80 1.65 15.62
CA SER A 45 6.38 0.38 15.16
C SER A 45 5.37 -0.76 15.25
N GLU A 46 4.66 -0.92 16.36
CA GLU A 46 3.62 -1.96 16.52
C GLU A 46 2.53 -1.85 15.44
N ILE A 47 2.06 -0.64 15.14
CA ILE A 47 1.08 -0.39 14.07
C ILE A 47 1.56 -0.93 12.72
N VAL A 48 2.81 -0.67 12.35
CA VAL A 48 3.38 -1.11 11.06
C VAL A 48 3.45 -2.64 10.95
N HIS A 49 3.76 -3.31 12.06
CA HIS A 49 3.96 -4.77 12.08
C HIS A 49 2.64 -5.54 12.20
N GLU A 50 1.72 -5.06 13.04
CA GLU A 50 0.57 -5.85 13.49
C GLU A 50 -0.77 -5.37 12.93
N CYS A 51 -0.86 -4.12 12.43
CA CYS A 51 -2.14 -3.51 12.07
C CYS A 51 -2.33 -3.32 10.55
N ALA A 52 -1.48 -3.96 9.73
CA ALA A 52 -1.62 -3.94 8.28
C ALA A 52 -2.87 -4.70 7.82
N LEU A 53 -3.54 -4.20 6.77
CA LEU A 53 -4.66 -4.92 6.16
C LEU A 53 -4.24 -6.32 5.69
N PRO A 54 -5.06 -7.35 5.98
CA PRO A 54 -4.78 -8.70 5.53
C PRO A 54 -4.90 -8.81 4.01
N LYS A 55 -4.25 -9.82 3.42
CA LYS A 55 -4.31 -10.09 1.97
C LYS A 55 -5.74 -10.19 1.43
N GLY A 56 -6.65 -10.81 2.20
CA GLY A 56 -8.02 -11.09 1.77
C GLY A 56 -8.84 -9.85 1.41
N ASP A 57 -8.39 -8.68 1.85
CA ASP A 57 -9.07 -7.40 1.60
C ASP A 57 -8.68 -6.79 0.24
N PHE A 58 -7.71 -7.39 -0.47
CA PHE A 58 -7.21 -6.90 -1.75
C PHE A 58 -7.68 -7.77 -2.91
N LYS A 59 -7.93 -7.11 -4.04
CA LYS A 59 -8.17 -7.73 -5.35
C LYS A 59 -7.27 -7.08 -6.38
N TRP A 60 -6.93 -7.83 -7.42
CA TRP A 60 -6.11 -7.37 -8.52
C TRP A 60 -6.60 -7.99 -9.83
N HIS A 61 -6.33 -7.28 -10.93
CA HIS A 61 -6.59 -7.70 -12.29
C HIS A 61 -5.55 -7.08 -13.22
N LYS A 62 -5.39 -7.66 -14.41
CA LYS A 62 -4.50 -7.13 -15.43
C LYS A 62 -5.08 -5.83 -15.99
N VAL A 63 -4.22 -4.85 -16.27
CA VAL A 63 -4.56 -3.60 -16.95
C VAL A 63 -3.72 -3.43 -18.22
N ASP A 64 -4.07 -2.44 -19.05
CA ASP A 64 -3.31 -2.14 -20.26
C ASP A 64 -1.91 -1.58 -19.93
N ASN A 65 -0.91 -1.94 -20.74
CA ASN A 65 0.47 -1.48 -20.61
C ASN A 65 0.62 0.04 -20.74
N VAL A 66 -0.36 0.76 -21.33
CA VAL A 66 -0.33 2.23 -21.40
C VAL A 66 -0.26 2.90 -20.01
N VAL A 67 -0.60 2.20 -18.92
CA VAL A 67 -0.42 2.69 -17.54
C VAL A 67 1.04 3.01 -17.20
N GLY A 68 2.00 2.41 -17.90
CA GLY A 68 3.44 2.65 -17.68
C GLY A 68 3.93 4.04 -18.12
N ASN A 69 3.15 4.77 -18.93
CA ASN A 69 3.48 6.14 -19.33
C ASN A 69 2.78 7.15 -18.39
N THR A 70 3.57 7.89 -17.61
CA THR A 70 3.09 8.84 -16.60
C THR A 70 2.30 10.03 -17.16
N HIS A 71 2.36 10.28 -18.47
CA HIS A 71 1.54 11.30 -19.14
C HIS A 71 0.08 10.86 -19.31
N ASN A 72 -0.20 9.55 -19.21
CA ASN A 72 -1.56 9.03 -19.26
C ASN A 72 -2.20 9.13 -17.86
N GLN A 73 -3.32 9.84 -17.74
CA GLN A 73 -4.02 10.09 -16.47
C GLN A 73 -5.53 9.86 -16.58
N VAL A 74 -5.93 8.93 -17.46
CA VAL A 74 -7.34 8.66 -17.77
C VAL A 74 -7.90 7.51 -16.93
N LYS A 75 -9.21 7.51 -16.67
CA LYS A 75 -9.86 6.51 -15.81
C LYS A 75 -9.65 5.06 -16.28
N VAL A 76 -9.57 4.84 -17.59
CA VAL A 76 -9.44 3.49 -18.18
C VAL A 76 -8.17 2.75 -17.73
N LEU A 77 -7.16 3.46 -17.19
CA LEU A 77 -5.89 2.85 -16.77
C LEU A 77 -6.00 1.85 -15.62
N ILE A 78 -7.10 1.86 -14.87
CA ILE A 78 -7.36 0.89 -13.78
C ILE A 78 -8.42 -0.15 -14.15
N GLU A 79 -9.00 -0.07 -15.35
CA GLU A 79 -10.02 -1.01 -15.79
C GLU A 79 -9.38 -2.32 -16.27
N PRO A 80 -10.03 -3.49 -16.07
CA PRO A 80 -9.51 -4.77 -16.54
C PRO A 80 -9.37 -4.83 -18.07
N VAL A 81 -8.32 -5.50 -18.54
CA VAL A 81 -8.14 -5.90 -19.96
C VAL A 81 -8.38 -7.39 -20.19
#